data_AF-A0A1Z9HE13-F1
#
_entry.id   AF-A0A1Z9HE13-F1
#
_cell.length_a   1.000
_cell.length_b   1.000
_cell.length_c   1.000
_cell.angle_alpha   90.00
_cell.angle_beta   90.00
_cell.angle_gamma   90.00
#
_symmetry.space_group_name_H-M   'P 1'
#
loop_
_entity.id
_entity.type
_entity.pdbx_description
1 polymer ?
#
loop_
_entity_poly.entity_id
_entity_poly.type
_entity_poly.pdbx_seq_one_letter_code
_entity_poly.pdbx_strand_id
1 'polypeptide(L)'
;SRILNFFFLLDQLNESHTVLCITHGGVLDLLYRIANNKPINSPREWSIPNTGVNLFNYISKKIFVEKWAEISHLEQNSFFEKISN
;
A
#
# COMPACT_ATOMS: atom_id res chain seq x y z
N SER A 1 -0.07 9.38 16.41
CA SER A 1 0.99 9.16 15.40
C SER A 1 0.52 9.74 14.07
N ARG A 2 1.43 10.17 13.16
CA ARG A 2 1.05 10.85 11.90
C ARG A 2 0.11 10.01 11.01
N ILE A 3 0.26 8.68 11.03
CA ILE A 3 -0.56 7.74 10.27
C ILE A 3 -2.00 7.68 10.80
N LEU A 4 -2.21 7.69 12.13
CA LEU A 4 -3.55 7.73 12.71
C LEU A 4 -4.27 9.05 12.41
N ASN A 5 -3.54 10.17 12.40
CA ASN A 5 -4.12 11.46 12.01
C ASN A 5 -4.59 11.45 10.56
N PHE A 6 -3.88 10.75 9.67
CA PHE A 6 -4.31 10.58 8.28
C PHE A 6 -5.64 9.82 8.19
N PHE A 7 -5.80 8.70 8.89
CA PHE A 7 -7.09 7.97 8.93
C PHE A 7 -8.21 8.78 9.58
N PHE A 8 -7.89 9.57 10.61
CA PHE A 8 -8.87 10.49 11.19
C PHE A 8 -9.36 11.51 10.15
N LEU A 9 -8.47 12.07 9.32
CA LEU A 9 -8.86 12.96 8.23
C LEU A 9 -9.73 12.25 7.19
N LEU A 10 -9.43 10.98 6.86
CA LEU A 10 -10.27 10.19 5.95
C LEU A 10 -11.68 9.96 6.53
N ASP A 11 -11.79 9.69 7.84
CA ASP A 11 -13.08 9.53 8.54
C ASP A 11 -13.93 10.82 8.53
N GLN A 12 -13.31 12.00 8.36
CA GLN A 12 -14.04 13.28 8.27
C GLN A 12 -14.59 13.57 6.87
N LEU A 13 -14.29 12.74 5.88
CA LEU A 13 -14.87 12.88 4.53
C LEU A 13 -16.27 12.28 4.52
N ASN A 14 -17.27 13.06 4.11
CA ASN A 14 -18.69 12.69 4.20
C ASN A 14 -19.17 11.69 3.13
N GLU A 15 -18.37 11.47 2.08
CA GLU A 15 -18.71 10.60 0.95
C GLU A 15 -17.65 9.50 0.76
N SER A 16 -17.93 8.55 -0.13
CA SER A 16 -16.92 7.55 -0.52
C SER A 16 -15.91 8.20 -1.46
N HIS A 17 -14.62 8.03 -1.17
CA HIS A 17 -13.53 8.63 -1.94
C HIS A 17 -12.44 7.62 -2.22
N THR A 18 -11.75 7.82 -3.34
CA THR A 18 -10.46 7.15 -3.63
C THR A 18 -9.34 8.13 -3.37
N VAL A 19 -8.39 7.75 -2.51
CA VAL A 19 -7.24 8.59 -2.15
C VAL A 19 -5.97 7.95 -2.68
N LEU A 20 -5.24 8.69 -3.51
CA LEU A 20 -3.90 8.30 -3.94
C LEU A 20 -2.87 8.87 -2.97
N CYS A 21 -1.99 8.01 -2.45
CA CYS A 21 -0.88 8.43 -1.59
C CYS A 21 0.44 7.90 -2.13
N ILE A 22 1.45 8.77 -2.13
CA ILE A 22 2.85 8.38 -2.32
C ILE A 22 3.49 8.39 -0.93
N THR A 23 4.16 7.30 -0.56
CA THR A 23 4.73 7.15 0.77
C THR A 23 5.98 6.28 0.76
N HIS A 24 6.64 6.16 1.92
CA HIS A 24 7.82 5.33 2.11
C HIS A 24 7.48 3.96 2.69
N GLY A 25 8.43 3.02 2.56
CA GLY A 25 8.24 1.65 3.01
C GLY A 25 7.90 1.50 4.50
N GLY A 26 8.38 2.39 5.37
CA GLY A 26 8.03 2.35 6.80
C GLY A 26 6.54 2.60 7.09
N VAL A 27 5.88 3.42 6.26
CA VAL A 27 4.43 3.64 6.39
C VAL A 27 3.68 2.41 5.88
N LEU A 28 4.07 1.87 4.74
CA LEU A 28 3.48 0.65 4.16
C LEU A 28 3.63 -0.55 5.11
N ASP A 29 4.79 -0.69 5.78
CA ASP A 29 5.02 -1.73 6.78
C ASP A 29 4.01 -1.66 7.92
N LEU A 30 3.78 -0.47 8.47
CA LEU A 30 2.80 -0.29 9.55
C LEU A 30 1.38 -0.57 9.07
N LEU A 31 1.00 -0.11 7.88
CA LEU A 31 -0.33 -0.35 7.31
C LEU A 31 -0.58 -1.84 7.10
N TYR A 32 0.39 -2.58 6.56
CA TYR A 32 0.29 -4.02 6.38
C TYR A 32 0.12 -4.74 7.72
N ARG A 33 0.89 -4.33 8.74
CA ARG A 33 0.77 -4.88 10.09
C ARG A 33 -0.61 -4.65 10.69
N ILE A 34 -1.14 -3.42 10.58
CA ILE A 34 -2.47 -3.08 11.08
C ILE A 34 -3.54 -3.93 10.37
N ALA A 35 -3.48 -4.00 9.03
CA ALA A 35 -4.47 -4.73 8.23
C ALA A 35 -4.44 -6.25 8.49
N ASN A 36 -3.28 -6.82 8.79
CA ASN A 36 -3.08 -8.26 9.02
C ASN A 36 -2.90 -8.63 10.51
N ASN A 37 -3.17 -7.70 11.42
CA ASN A 37 -3.00 -7.87 12.87
C ASN A 37 -1.62 -8.46 13.28
N LYS A 38 -0.54 -7.95 12.67
CA LYS A 38 0.84 -8.40 12.95
C LYS A 38 1.46 -7.54 14.07
N PRO A 39 2.22 -8.13 15.02
CA PRO A 39 2.91 -7.37 16.06
C PRO A 39 3.90 -6.36 15.46
N ILE A 40 4.07 -5.20 16.08
CA ILE A 40 5.01 -4.17 15.59
C ILE A 40 6.48 -4.64 15.60
N ASN A 41 6.84 -5.49 16.57
CA ASN A 41 8.20 -5.98 16.76
C ASN A 41 8.49 -7.29 16.02
N SER A 42 7.52 -7.87 15.31
CA SER A 42 7.79 -9.10 14.54
C SER A 42 8.68 -8.78 13.33
N PRO A 43 9.55 -9.70 12.90
CA PRO A 43 10.25 -9.58 11.63
C PRO A 43 9.28 -9.28 10.48
N ARG A 44 9.74 -8.49 9.50
CA ARG A 44 8.96 -8.19 8.30
C ARG A 44 9.06 -9.37 7.34
N GLU A 45 7.91 -9.92 6.95
CA GLU A 45 7.81 -11.11 6.08
C GLU A 45 7.26 -10.78 4.68
N TRP A 46 6.90 -9.53 4.41
CA TRP A 46 6.34 -9.07 3.13
C TRP A 46 7.30 -8.20 2.35
N SER A 47 7.22 -8.27 1.02
CA SER A 47 7.99 -7.42 0.11
C SER A 47 7.43 -5.98 0.08
N ILE A 48 8.32 -4.99 -0.09
CA ILE A 48 7.97 -3.60 -0.36
C ILE A 48 8.91 -3.12 -1.48
N PRO A 49 8.60 -3.44 -2.75
CA PRO A 49 9.42 -2.98 -3.86
C PRO A 49 9.25 -1.46 -4.05
N ASN A 50 10.28 -0.82 -4.60
CA ASN A 50 10.12 0.54 -5.09
C ASN A 50 9.02 0.57 -6.16
N THR A 51 8.27 1.67 -6.18
CA THR A 51 7.14 1.89 -7.10
C THR A 51 6.06 0.81 -7.06
N GLY A 52 6.02 -0.04 -6.03
CA GLY A 52 4.95 -1.02 -5.85
C GLY A 52 3.61 -0.35 -5.56
N VAL A 53 2.57 -0.76 -6.29
CA VAL A 53 1.19 -0.29 -6.07
C VAL A 53 0.53 -1.16 -5.00
N ASN A 54 -0.07 -0.51 -4.00
CA ASN A 54 -0.79 -1.17 -2.91
C ASN A 54 -2.21 -0.60 -2.87
N LEU A 55 -3.22 -1.46 -2.82
CA LEU A 55 -4.61 -1.07 -2.74
C LEU A 55 -5.16 -1.50 -1.38
N PHE A 56 -5.70 -0.53 -0.66
CA PHE A 56 -6.34 -0.75 0.63
C PHE A 56 -7.78 -0.31 0.58
N ASN A 57 -8.64 -1.08 1.24
CA ASN A 57 -9.99 -0.68 1.55
C ASN A 57 -10.08 -0.26 3.00
N TYR A 58 -10.69 0.88 3.28
CA TYR A 58 -10.83 1.42 4.63
C TYR A 58 -12.31 1.63 4.95
N ILE A 59 -12.86 0.74 5.79
CA ILE A 59 -14.28 0.70 6.13
C ILE A 59 -14.42 0.51 7.62
N SER A 60 -15.27 1.31 8.26
CA SER A 60 -15.58 1.19 9.70
C SER A 60 -14.33 1.13 10.58
N LYS A 61 -13.34 2.00 10.30
CA LYS A 61 -12.05 2.09 11.01
C LYS A 61 -11.15 0.85 10.89
N LYS A 62 -11.40 0.00 9.91
CA LYS A 62 -10.59 -1.18 9.60
C LYS A 62 -9.98 -1.05 8.21
N ILE A 63 -8.73 -1.49 8.09
CA ILE A 63 -7.99 -1.50 6.84
C ILE A 63 -7.93 -2.95 6.34
N PHE A 64 -8.24 -3.14 5.07
CA PHE A 64 -8.14 -4.41 4.37
C PHE A 64 -7.18 -4.23 3.20
N VAL A 65 -6.31 -5.22 2.96
CA VAL A 65 -5.41 -5.22 1.81
C VAL A 65 -6.13 -5.89 0.65
N GLU A 66 -6.37 -5.17 -0.44
CA GLU A 66 -6.94 -5.72 -1.68
C GLU A 66 -5.84 -6.14 -2.66
N LYS A 67 -4.77 -5.34 -2.76
CA LYS A 67 -3.58 -5.63 -3.57
C LYS A 67 -2.33 -5.21 -2.83
N TRP A 68 -1.27 -5.98 -2.98
CA TRP A 68 -0.01 -5.74 -2.30
C TRP A 68 1.17 -5.87 -3.25
N ALA A 69 2.09 -4.90 -3.21
CA ALA A 69 3.35 -4.91 -3.94
C ALA A 69 3.22 -5.18 -5.45
N GLU A 70 2.16 -4.68 -6.09
CA GLU A 70 1.93 -4.87 -7.52
C GLU A 70 2.95 -4.06 -8.35
N ILE A 71 3.72 -4.76 -9.18
CA ILE A 71 4.77 -4.18 -10.04
C ILE A 71 4.59 -4.50 -11.53
N SER A 72 3.45 -5.08 -11.92
CA SER A 72 3.15 -5.47 -13.30
C SER A 72 3.28 -4.32 -14.32
N HIS A 73 3.06 -3.08 -13.89
CA HIS A 73 3.27 -1.88 -14.72
C HIS A 73 4.75 -1.62 -15.07
N LEU A 74 5.70 -2.14 -14.29
CA LEU A 74 7.14 -2.03 -14.57
C LEU A 74 7.59 -3.06 -15.61
N GLU A 75 6.86 -4.18 -15.73
CA GLU A 75 7.17 -5.26 -16.67
C GLU A 75 6.80 -4.90 -18.12
N GLN A 76 6.05 -3.81 -18.35
CA GLN A 76 5.64 -3.37 -19.68
C GLN A 76 6.79 -2.89 -20.58
N ASN A 77 8.01 -2.71 -20.04
CA ASN A 77 9.19 -2.36 -20.84
C ASN A 77 9.88 -3.57 -21.51
N SER A 78 9.45 -4.82 -21.27
CA SER A 78 10.10 -6.01 -21.85
C SER A 78 9.80 -6.23 -23.34
N PHE A 79 8.95 -5.41 -23.97
CA PHE A 79 8.66 -5.52 -25.41
C PHE A 79 9.83 -5.01 -26.28
N PHE A 80 10.58 -4.01 -25.82
CA PHE A 80 11.66 -3.41 -26.61
C PHE A 80 12.97 -4.22 -26.59
N GLU A 81 13.24 -4.99 -25.54
CA GLU A 81 14.48 -5.81 -25.46
C GLU A 81 14.46 -7.06 -26.36
N LYS A 82 13.27 -7.58 -26.70
CA LYS A 82 13.15 -8.79 -27.55
C LYS A 82 13.35 -8.53 -29.05
N ILE A 83 13.35 -7.28 -29.49
CA ILE A 83 13.54 -6.91 -30.91
C ILE A 83 15.03 -6.61 -31.19
N SER A 84 15.89 -6.65 -30.17
CA SER A 84 17.33 -6.34 -30.27
C SER A 84 18.26 -7.56 -30.22
N ASN A 85 17.74 -8.79 -30.29
CA ASN A 85 18.53 -10.04 -30.38
C ASN A 85 18.17 -10.85 -31.63
#